data_AF-A0A8S3RLC8-F1
#
_entry.id   AF-A0A8S3RLC8-F1
#
_cell.length_a   1.000
_cell.length_b   1.000
_cell.length_c   1.000
_cell.angle_alpha   90.00
_cell.angle_beta   90.00
_cell.angle_gamma   90.00
#
_symmetry.space_group_name_H-M   'P 1'
#
loop_
_entity.id
_entity.type
_entity.pdbx_description
1 polymer ?
#
loop_
_entity_poly.entity_id
_entity_poly.type
_entity_poly.pdbx_seq_one_letter_code
_entity_poly.pdbx_strand_id
1 'polypeptide(L)'
;MAKITNKIVKEIYDRLNGNVKKLHVALCDVAGVHIDTVNAYSLQIKARRVAHFMKKLGYHGGERFITYSLRQFKLPKLVLSKLPNTCITGDIKHNSQERIILNLERQIQNWRNKWRNLNLSKINQKIKRQSCTISRLQQQVKNLKFEKNKGKIEHAVESVEKGVQCNTLKGLISDLHSEIDNLHSELNSDENKNIGIETITDKQLSVRLSEKGKPYDENIRKVYYEFLSRNIGLQHIQPIIRTVLSLVNYEINELPSVSTASKMMHELGSVSRHHIEDEFKNDKNLTMHRDATTKKGRHIYGVGYSTESGKILTAGIREVSDGKAETYVKNTKEILNDISESTNFLEKTANFMTDRSATEIKTNRLLNAENNATGTCMDNNINEFRCAVHPVLQFADICQKEIMKFESNIGFCAASDSKSSSDSKTLTLLRFVSKLFYKDGSGDPLYASIYMKDKGIKSIPVMNFRGNRFNVLFFNAAGTFYLASHLVQYFENSKSTLNFTHRYILKALKDDRILAICRALGIISKTITEPYLNRASDESSTAISMGNVYNRLIDVLKCCEENPYLMLKNDISLFSDHPHS
;
A
#
# COMPACT_ATOMS: atom_id res chain seq x y z
N MET A 1 11.35 35.92 -1.32
CA MET A 1 11.79 34.61 -1.85
C MET A 1 12.38 34.71 -3.26
N ALA A 2 11.60 34.92 -4.33
CA ALA A 2 12.12 34.90 -5.71
C ALA A 2 13.31 35.86 -5.99
N LYS A 3 13.31 37.09 -5.44
CA LYS A 3 14.43 38.05 -5.59
C LYS A 3 15.74 37.59 -4.92
N ILE A 4 15.65 36.85 -3.82
CA ILE A 4 16.81 36.34 -3.06
C ILE A 4 17.43 35.16 -3.80
N THR A 5 16.60 34.21 -4.27
CA THR A 5 17.03 33.08 -5.09
C THR A 5 17.74 33.55 -6.36
N ASN A 6 17.26 34.63 -6.98
CA ASN A 6 17.84 35.19 -8.21
C ASN A 6 19.21 35.86 -8.01
N LYS A 7 19.46 36.48 -6.84
CA LYS A 7 20.76 37.10 -6.52
C LYS A 7 21.83 36.02 -6.30
N ILE A 8 21.46 34.93 -5.63
CA ILE A 8 22.33 33.78 -5.36
C ILE A 8 22.72 33.06 -6.66
N VAL A 9 21.76 32.80 -7.55
CA VAL A 9 22.05 32.17 -8.86
C VAL A 9 22.98 33.04 -9.71
N LYS A 10 22.83 34.37 -9.64
CA LYS A 10 23.70 35.32 -10.33
C LYS A 10 25.14 35.29 -9.78
N GLU A 11 25.31 35.39 -8.47
CA GLU A 11 26.64 35.31 -7.84
C GLU A 11 27.35 33.99 -8.16
N ILE A 12 26.63 32.88 -8.19
CA ILE A 12 27.20 31.58 -8.55
C ILE A 12 27.62 31.56 -10.04
N TYR A 13 26.82 32.11 -10.94
CA TYR A 13 27.19 32.18 -12.37
C TYR A 13 28.43 33.04 -12.63
N ASP A 14 28.50 34.19 -11.97
CA ASP A 14 29.62 35.13 -12.10
C ASP A 14 30.90 34.53 -11.50
N ARG A 15 30.82 33.87 -10.33
CA ARG A 15 31.95 33.13 -9.71
C ARG A 15 32.46 31.96 -10.55
N LEU A 16 31.61 31.43 -11.43
CA LEU A 16 31.97 30.33 -12.34
C LEU A 16 32.47 30.85 -13.69
N ASN A 17 32.77 32.14 -13.83
CA ASN A 17 33.22 32.80 -15.06
C ASN A 17 32.32 32.51 -16.27
N GLY A 18 31.00 32.44 -16.03
CA GLY A 18 30.03 32.13 -17.08
C GLY A 18 30.02 30.67 -17.55
N ASN A 19 30.73 29.75 -16.87
CA ASN A 19 30.77 28.33 -17.23
C ASN A 19 29.45 27.63 -16.88
N VAL A 20 28.60 27.55 -17.90
CA VAL A 20 27.26 26.98 -17.89
C VAL A 20 27.20 25.53 -17.35
N LYS A 21 28.21 24.71 -17.67
CA LYS A 21 28.24 23.30 -17.24
C LYS A 21 28.42 23.19 -15.73
N LYS A 22 29.32 24.00 -15.16
CA LYS A 22 29.57 24.05 -13.71
C LYS A 22 28.38 24.65 -12.94
N LEU A 23 27.72 25.66 -13.50
CA LEU A 23 26.52 26.24 -12.89
C LEU A 23 25.40 25.20 -12.78
N HIS A 24 25.21 24.38 -13.82
CA HIS A 24 24.19 23.34 -13.81
C HIS A 24 24.43 22.29 -12.73
N VAL A 25 25.69 21.83 -12.58
CA VAL A 25 26.08 20.88 -11.52
C VAL A 25 25.83 21.48 -10.14
N ALA A 26 26.29 22.72 -9.89
CA ALA A 26 26.11 23.38 -8.61
C ALA A 26 24.62 23.58 -8.22
N LEU A 27 23.75 23.86 -9.19
CA LEU A 27 22.31 24.00 -8.94
C LEU A 27 21.62 22.65 -8.66
N CYS A 28 22.10 21.57 -9.27
CA CYS A 28 21.61 20.21 -9.00
C CYS A 28 22.04 19.75 -7.59
N ASP A 29 23.28 20.05 -7.18
CA ASP A 29 23.79 19.74 -5.84
C ASP A 29 23.03 20.50 -4.75
N VAL A 30 22.79 21.80 -4.94
CA VAL A 30 22.00 22.63 -3.99
C VAL A 30 20.55 22.14 -3.89
N ALA A 31 19.99 21.60 -4.96
CA ALA A 31 18.64 21.03 -4.96
C ALA A 31 18.60 19.59 -4.41
N GLY A 32 19.74 18.95 -4.14
CA GLY A 32 19.83 17.56 -3.71
C GLY A 32 19.36 16.56 -4.78
N VAL A 33 19.50 16.90 -6.07
CA VAL A 33 19.01 16.09 -7.20
C VAL A 33 20.17 15.60 -8.05
N HIS A 34 20.28 14.29 -8.26
CA HIS A 34 21.31 13.70 -9.11
C HIS A 34 21.09 14.09 -10.58
N ILE A 35 22.16 14.53 -11.27
CA ILE A 35 22.08 15.17 -12.60
C ILE A 35 21.37 14.31 -13.66
N ASP A 36 21.47 12.98 -13.55
CA ASP A 36 20.87 12.02 -14.49
C ASP A 36 19.38 11.70 -14.23
N THR A 37 18.80 12.19 -13.14
CA THR A 37 17.42 11.84 -12.73
C THR A 37 16.36 12.83 -13.22
N VAL A 38 16.77 13.92 -13.89
CA VAL A 38 15.84 14.97 -14.30
C VAL A 38 15.31 14.73 -15.71
N ASN A 39 13.98 14.57 -15.81
CA ASN A 39 13.24 14.52 -17.08
C ASN A 39 13.67 15.64 -18.04
N ALA A 40 14.15 15.26 -19.23
CA ALA A 40 14.67 16.15 -20.28
C ALA A 40 13.68 17.25 -20.72
N TYR A 41 12.37 16.97 -20.69
CA TYR A 41 11.30 17.92 -21.02
C TYR A 41 11.14 19.00 -19.94
N SER A 42 11.19 18.61 -18.65
CA SER A 42 11.13 19.55 -17.52
C SER A 42 12.36 20.46 -17.49
N LEU A 43 13.53 19.92 -17.85
CA LEU A 43 14.77 20.67 -17.98
C LEU A 43 14.72 21.67 -19.15
N GLN A 44 14.15 21.29 -20.30
CA GLN A 44 14.02 22.18 -21.47
C GLN A 44 13.13 23.40 -21.19
N ILE A 45 12.01 23.20 -20.48
CA ILE A 45 11.11 24.31 -20.08
C ILE A 45 11.82 25.25 -19.11
N LYS A 46 12.54 24.70 -18.11
CA LYS A 46 13.30 25.49 -17.15
C LYS A 46 14.46 26.24 -17.81
N ALA A 47 15.22 25.58 -18.69
CA ALA A 47 16.33 26.20 -19.44
C ALA A 47 15.85 27.32 -20.37
N ARG A 48 14.72 27.14 -21.07
CA ARG A 48 14.12 28.19 -21.91
C ARG A 48 13.62 29.37 -21.08
N ARG A 49 13.04 29.12 -19.91
CA ARG A 49 12.66 30.20 -18.97
C ARG A 49 13.88 30.98 -18.49
N VAL A 50 14.93 30.29 -18.05
CA VAL A 50 16.19 30.92 -17.61
C VAL A 50 16.79 31.78 -18.73
N ALA A 51 16.91 31.25 -19.95
CA ALA A 51 17.46 31.99 -21.07
C ALA A 51 16.59 33.17 -21.55
N HIS A 52 15.24 33.02 -21.52
CA HIS A 52 14.33 34.14 -21.78
C HIS A 52 14.52 35.27 -20.77
N PHE A 53 14.75 34.95 -19.50
CA PHE A 53 15.02 35.94 -18.46
C PHE A 53 16.43 36.53 -18.55
N MET A 54 17.45 35.77 -18.91
CA MET A 54 18.81 36.29 -19.17
C MET A 54 18.79 37.33 -20.31
N LYS A 55 18.01 37.09 -21.37
CA LYS A 55 17.80 38.04 -22.47
C LYS A 55 17.09 39.32 -22.00
N LYS A 56 16.11 39.21 -21.10
CA LYS A 56 15.40 40.36 -20.51
C LYS A 56 16.29 41.21 -19.59
N LEU A 57 17.39 40.64 -19.08
CA LEU A 57 18.40 41.32 -18.25
C LEU A 57 19.61 41.82 -19.06
N GLY A 58 19.54 41.82 -20.40
CA GLY A 58 20.58 42.38 -21.27
C GLY A 58 21.74 41.43 -21.60
N TYR A 59 21.65 40.14 -21.24
CA TYR A 59 22.71 39.17 -21.54
C TYR A 59 22.42 38.37 -22.82
N HIS A 60 23.36 38.43 -23.77
CA HIS A 60 23.27 37.76 -25.08
C HIS A 60 23.70 36.27 -25.07
N GLY A 61 24.11 35.71 -23.93
CA GLY A 61 24.60 34.33 -23.80
C GLY A 61 23.53 33.23 -23.62
N GLY A 62 22.25 33.60 -23.40
CA GLY A 62 21.17 32.65 -23.11
C GLY A 62 20.91 31.61 -24.22
N GLU A 63 21.18 31.95 -25.47
CA GLU A 63 21.07 31.00 -26.59
C GLU A 63 22.16 29.93 -26.60
N ARG A 64 23.37 30.23 -26.08
CA ARG A 64 24.43 29.22 -25.90
C ARG A 64 24.06 28.23 -24.78
N PHE A 65 23.40 28.70 -23.72
CA PHE A 65 22.87 27.84 -22.65
C PHE A 65 21.79 26.90 -23.18
N ILE A 66 20.79 27.43 -23.92
CA ILE A 66 19.77 26.62 -24.57
C ILE A 66 20.42 25.61 -25.53
N THR A 67 21.34 26.05 -26.39
CA THR A 67 21.98 25.19 -27.40
C THR A 67 22.83 24.09 -26.76
N TYR A 68 23.54 24.38 -25.66
CA TYR A 68 24.28 23.39 -24.89
C TYR A 68 23.35 22.35 -24.25
N SER A 69 22.28 22.81 -23.58
CA SER A 69 21.27 21.92 -22.98
C SER A 69 20.52 21.11 -24.03
N LEU A 70 20.30 21.63 -25.25
CA LEU A 70 19.65 20.89 -26.34
C LEU A 70 20.61 19.95 -27.09
N ARG A 71 21.92 20.25 -27.19
CA ARG A 71 22.90 19.38 -27.86
C ARG A 71 23.20 18.09 -27.09
N GLN A 72 23.12 18.11 -25.77
CA GLN A 72 23.27 16.91 -24.94
C GLN A 72 22.08 15.95 -25.05
N PHE A 73 20.93 16.41 -25.56
CA PHE A 73 19.71 15.61 -25.68
C PHE A 73 19.11 15.77 -27.10
N LYS A 74 19.51 14.90 -28.04
CA LYS A 74 19.07 14.94 -29.44
C LYS A 74 17.57 14.63 -29.58
N LEU A 75 16.76 15.59 -30.02
CA LEU A 75 15.41 15.41 -30.63
C LEU A 75 15.10 16.54 -31.66
N PRO A 76 14.22 16.32 -32.66
CA PRO A 76 14.06 17.21 -33.83
C PRO A 76 13.22 18.47 -33.59
N LYS A 77 13.43 19.50 -34.43
CA LYS A 77 12.81 20.84 -34.34
C LYS A 77 11.33 20.83 -34.71
N LEU A 78 10.50 21.52 -33.93
CA LEU A 78 9.09 21.84 -34.23
C LEU A 78 8.91 23.35 -34.39
N VAL A 79 8.14 23.75 -35.41
CA VAL A 79 7.78 25.13 -35.78
C VAL A 79 6.60 25.60 -34.92
N LEU A 80 6.62 26.84 -34.41
CA LEU A 80 5.59 27.45 -33.57
C LEU A 80 4.80 28.52 -34.34
N SER A 81 3.47 28.40 -34.38
CA SER A 81 2.55 29.49 -34.73
C SER A 81 2.14 30.29 -33.47
N LYS A 82 1.87 31.58 -33.67
CA LYS A 82 1.70 32.65 -32.67
C LYS A 82 0.42 32.51 -31.84
N LEU A 83 0.47 32.92 -30.57
CA LEU A 83 -0.70 33.26 -29.73
C LEU A 83 -0.61 34.74 -29.28
N PRO A 84 -1.75 35.44 -29.15
CA PRO A 84 -1.80 36.89 -28.97
C PRO A 84 -1.73 37.32 -27.49
N ASN A 85 -1.13 38.49 -27.28
CA ASN A 85 -1.10 39.22 -26.02
C ASN A 85 -2.40 39.99 -25.83
N THR A 86 -3.00 39.94 -24.63
CA THR A 86 -3.71 41.10 -24.06
C THR A 86 -3.49 41.14 -22.55
N CYS A 87 -3.08 42.32 -22.08
CA CYS A 87 -2.92 42.69 -20.69
C CYS A 87 -4.23 43.30 -20.18
N ILE A 88 -4.59 43.05 -18.92
CA ILE A 88 -5.48 43.93 -18.14
C ILE A 88 -4.82 44.15 -16.77
N THR A 89 -4.55 45.41 -16.46
CA THR A 89 -4.16 45.95 -15.15
C THR A 89 -5.32 46.80 -14.62
N GLY A 90 -5.70 46.66 -13.36
CA GLY A 90 -6.63 47.58 -12.70
C GLY A 90 -7.12 47.09 -11.33
N ASP A 91 -7.11 48.01 -10.36
CA ASP A 91 -7.28 47.84 -8.92
C ASP A 91 -8.56 47.12 -8.43
N ILE A 92 -8.40 45.92 -7.85
CA ILE A 92 -9.42 45.24 -7.01
C ILE A 92 -8.72 44.39 -5.93
N LYS A 93 -8.10 45.00 -4.91
CA LYS A 93 -7.37 44.23 -3.87
C LYS A 93 -8.03 44.14 -2.50
N HIS A 94 -8.90 45.08 -2.10
CA HIS A 94 -9.53 45.00 -0.77
C HIS A 94 -10.90 44.29 -0.77
N ASN A 95 -11.78 44.57 -1.73
CA ASN A 95 -13.10 43.92 -1.82
C ASN A 95 -13.06 42.46 -2.30
N SER A 96 -11.93 41.99 -2.81
CA SER A 96 -11.79 40.61 -3.29
C SER A 96 -11.46 39.64 -2.16
N GLN A 97 -10.74 40.05 -1.12
CA GLN A 97 -10.35 39.18 -0.01
C GLN A 97 -11.54 38.86 0.92
N GLU A 98 -12.34 39.85 1.31
CA GLU A 98 -13.56 39.61 2.10
C GLU A 98 -14.58 38.76 1.35
N ARG A 99 -14.74 39.00 0.03
CA ARG A 99 -15.59 38.14 -0.81
C ARG A 99 -15.04 36.72 -0.92
N ILE A 100 -13.71 36.54 -0.98
CA ILE A 100 -13.09 35.21 -1.00
C ILE A 100 -13.30 34.51 0.35
N ILE A 101 -13.15 35.21 1.47
CA ILE A 101 -13.37 34.68 2.83
C ILE A 101 -14.83 34.26 3.01
N LEU A 102 -15.80 35.13 2.71
CA LEU A 102 -17.23 34.80 2.78
C LEU A 102 -17.60 33.61 1.88
N ASN A 103 -16.98 33.50 0.70
CA ASN A 103 -17.24 32.40 -0.21
C ASN A 103 -16.59 31.08 0.28
N LEU A 104 -15.43 31.15 0.92
CA LEU A 104 -14.76 30.01 1.55
C LEU A 104 -15.50 29.55 2.82
N GLU A 105 -15.99 30.45 3.65
CA GLU A 105 -16.81 30.13 4.83
C GLU A 105 -18.12 29.47 4.43
N ARG A 106 -18.80 30.02 3.42
CA ARG A 106 -20.00 29.40 2.83
C ARG A 106 -19.70 28.02 2.27
N GLN A 107 -18.56 27.84 1.62
CA GLN A 107 -18.14 26.52 1.15
C GLN A 107 -17.87 25.58 2.32
N ILE A 108 -17.08 25.96 3.32
CA ILE A 108 -16.78 25.15 4.51
C ILE A 108 -18.07 24.74 5.22
N GLN A 109 -19.04 25.65 5.35
CA GLN A 109 -20.34 25.33 5.95
C GLN A 109 -21.13 24.34 5.10
N ASN A 110 -21.14 24.50 3.79
CA ASN A 110 -21.74 23.53 2.87
C ASN A 110 -21.05 22.15 2.97
N TRP A 111 -19.72 22.11 3.11
CA TRP A 111 -18.95 20.88 3.28
C TRP A 111 -19.23 20.21 4.63
N ARG A 112 -19.33 20.97 5.72
CA ARG A 112 -19.72 20.47 7.05
C ARG A 112 -21.13 19.89 7.03
N ASN A 113 -22.09 20.60 6.44
CA ASN A 113 -23.47 20.12 6.30
C ASN A 113 -23.53 18.85 5.44
N LYS A 114 -22.78 18.81 4.33
CA LYS A 114 -22.71 17.62 3.47
C LYS A 114 -22.07 16.42 4.19
N TRP A 115 -21.01 16.64 4.96
CA TRP A 115 -20.36 15.58 5.73
C TRP A 115 -21.26 15.05 6.86
N ARG A 116 -21.93 15.94 7.60
CA ARG A 116 -22.91 15.58 8.65
C ARG A 116 -24.11 14.83 8.06
N ASN A 117 -24.66 15.27 6.93
CA ASN A 117 -25.73 14.57 6.21
C ASN A 117 -25.31 13.18 5.70
N LEU A 118 -24.06 13.03 5.25
CA LEU A 118 -23.52 11.73 4.86
C LEU A 118 -23.39 10.78 6.06
N ASN A 119 -22.99 11.28 7.24
CA ASN A 119 -22.95 10.48 8.46
C ASN A 119 -24.35 10.08 8.93
N LEU A 120 -25.31 11.01 8.97
CA LEU A 120 -26.71 10.70 9.28
C LEU A 120 -27.30 9.67 8.31
N SER A 121 -27.03 9.79 7.01
CA SER A 121 -27.44 8.81 6.00
C SER A 121 -26.85 7.42 6.26
N LYS A 122 -25.57 7.33 6.63
CA LYS A 122 -24.91 6.07 6.98
C LYS A 122 -25.48 5.43 8.25
N ILE A 123 -25.72 6.22 9.29
CA ILE A 123 -26.32 5.75 10.55
C ILE A 123 -27.75 5.27 10.31
N ASN A 124 -28.56 6.03 9.56
CA ASN A 124 -29.91 5.62 9.16
C ASN A 124 -29.91 4.34 8.32
N GLN A 125 -28.93 4.17 7.44
CA GLN A 125 -28.76 2.92 6.69
C GLN A 125 -28.40 1.74 7.61
N LYS A 126 -27.58 1.96 8.64
CA LYS A 126 -27.23 0.95 9.65
C LYS A 126 -28.45 0.56 10.50
N ILE A 127 -29.24 1.53 10.97
CA ILE A 127 -30.51 1.29 11.69
C ILE A 127 -31.49 0.52 10.80
N LYS A 128 -31.63 0.89 9.53
CA LYS A 128 -32.51 0.18 8.58
C LYS A 128 -32.08 -1.28 8.39
N ARG A 129 -30.78 -1.54 8.24
CA ARG A 129 -30.24 -2.91 8.14
C ARG A 129 -30.52 -3.71 9.40
N GLN A 130 -30.23 -3.15 10.58
CA GLN A 130 -30.46 -3.82 11.86
C GLN A 130 -31.94 -4.07 12.14
N SER A 131 -32.83 -3.13 11.79
CA SER A 131 -34.29 -3.28 11.90
C SER A 131 -34.82 -4.41 11.00
N CYS A 132 -34.26 -4.54 9.79
CA CYS A 132 -34.58 -5.64 8.88
C CYS A 132 -34.13 -6.99 9.46
N THR A 133 -32.93 -7.05 10.03
CA THR A 133 -32.42 -8.24 10.73
C THR A 133 -33.28 -8.63 11.93
N ILE A 134 -33.70 -7.65 12.74
CA ILE A 134 -34.63 -7.86 13.87
C ILE A 134 -35.95 -8.45 13.38
N SER A 135 -36.53 -7.89 12.31
CA SER A 135 -37.80 -8.38 11.75
C SER A 135 -37.68 -9.83 11.28
N ARG A 136 -36.56 -10.18 10.62
CA ARG A 136 -36.26 -11.56 10.19
C ARG A 136 -36.12 -12.52 11.38
N LEU A 137 -35.37 -12.12 12.41
CA LEU A 137 -35.18 -12.92 13.62
C LEU A 137 -36.49 -13.11 14.39
N GLN A 138 -37.32 -12.07 14.50
CA GLN A 138 -38.64 -12.17 15.13
C GLN A 138 -39.56 -13.15 14.39
N GLN A 139 -39.52 -13.14 13.07
CA GLN A 139 -40.29 -14.08 12.26
C GLN A 139 -39.77 -15.52 12.42
N GLN A 140 -38.46 -15.72 12.48
CA GLN A 140 -37.85 -17.02 12.79
C GLN A 140 -38.23 -17.51 14.19
N VAL A 141 -38.24 -16.63 15.21
CA VAL A 141 -38.70 -16.98 16.57
C VAL A 141 -40.17 -17.37 16.58
N LYS A 142 -41.04 -16.68 15.82
CA LYS A 142 -42.46 -17.08 15.66
C LYS A 142 -42.59 -18.46 15.04
N ASN A 143 -41.84 -18.75 13.98
CA ASN A 143 -41.85 -20.06 13.32
C ASN A 143 -41.35 -21.18 14.24
N LEU A 144 -40.26 -20.93 14.99
CA LEU A 144 -39.72 -21.89 15.96
C LEU A 144 -40.67 -22.14 17.14
N LYS A 145 -41.40 -21.13 17.62
CA LYS A 145 -42.45 -21.30 18.63
C LYS A 145 -43.62 -22.13 18.10
N PHE A 146 -43.98 -21.97 16.83
CA PHE A 146 -45.00 -22.80 16.18
C PHE A 146 -44.55 -24.27 16.04
N GLU A 147 -43.30 -24.52 15.64
CA GLU A 147 -42.70 -25.88 15.60
C GLU A 147 -42.58 -26.50 17.01
N LYS A 148 -42.26 -25.71 18.04
CA LYS A 148 -42.24 -26.16 19.44
C LYS A 148 -43.61 -26.64 19.92
N ASN A 149 -44.68 -25.91 19.57
CA ASN A 149 -46.06 -26.31 19.91
C ASN A 149 -46.50 -27.60 19.19
N LYS A 150 -45.77 -28.05 18.16
CA LYS A 150 -45.93 -29.37 17.53
C LYS A 150 -45.12 -30.50 18.19
N GLY A 151 -44.48 -30.25 19.34
CA GLY A 151 -43.87 -31.29 20.17
C GLY A 151 -42.38 -31.57 19.94
N LYS A 152 -41.64 -30.73 19.20
CA LYS A 152 -40.18 -30.88 19.01
C LYS A 152 -39.40 -30.10 20.08
N ILE A 153 -38.68 -30.82 20.95
CA ILE A 153 -38.01 -30.27 22.15
C ILE A 153 -36.71 -29.50 21.82
N GLU A 154 -35.97 -29.89 20.77
CA GLU A 154 -34.68 -29.29 20.40
C GLU A 154 -34.75 -27.79 20.03
N HIS A 155 -35.91 -27.31 19.56
CA HIS A 155 -36.07 -25.90 19.15
C HIS A 155 -36.28 -24.90 20.29
N ALA A 156 -36.41 -25.37 21.55
CA ALA A 156 -36.60 -24.49 22.68
C ALA A 156 -35.35 -23.63 22.97
N VAL A 157 -34.16 -24.24 22.95
CA VAL A 157 -32.87 -23.57 23.19
C VAL A 157 -32.58 -22.56 22.08
N GLU A 158 -32.77 -22.96 20.82
CA GLU A 158 -32.53 -22.12 19.64
C GLU A 158 -33.50 -20.91 19.59
N SER A 159 -34.73 -21.06 20.10
CA SER A 159 -35.68 -19.93 20.21
C SER A 159 -35.28 -18.90 21.27
N VAL A 160 -34.61 -19.34 22.35
CA VAL A 160 -34.14 -18.47 23.43
C VAL A 160 -32.90 -17.71 22.96
N GLU A 161 -31.94 -18.36 22.30
CA GLU A 161 -30.75 -17.69 21.75
C GLU A 161 -31.08 -16.61 20.72
N LYS A 162 -32.01 -16.90 19.79
CA LYS A 162 -32.48 -15.90 18.81
C LYS A 162 -33.26 -14.76 19.46
N GLY A 163 -33.95 -15.04 20.57
CA GLY A 163 -34.61 -14.02 21.40
C GLY A 163 -33.61 -13.09 22.09
N VAL A 164 -32.53 -13.64 22.65
CA VAL A 164 -31.43 -12.87 23.25
C VAL A 164 -30.75 -11.98 22.20
N GLN A 165 -30.41 -12.52 21.03
CA GLN A 165 -29.84 -11.74 19.92
C GLN A 165 -30.75 -10.59 19.48
N CYS A 166 -32.07 -10.81 19.47
CA CYS A 166 -33.05 -9.78 19.13
C CYS A 166 -33.05 -8.64 20.17
N ASN A 167 -32.93 -8.96 21.45
CA ASN A 167 -32.86 -7.97 22.53
C ASN A 167 -31.53 -7.19 22.51
N THR A 168 -30.40 -7.86 22.23
CA THR A 168 -29.10 -7.19 22.05
C THR A 168 -29.14 -6.19 20.88
N LEU A 169 -29.75 -6.57 19.75
CA LEU A 169 -29.89 -5.69 18.59
C LEU A 169 -30.85 -4.51 18.86
N LYS A 170 -31.88 -4.69 19.70
CA LYS A 170 -32.75 -3.58 20.14
C LYS A 170 -32.00 -2.59 21.03
N GLY A 171 -31.13 -3.08 21.92
CA GLY A 171 -30.21 -2.24 22.69
C GLY A 171 -29.34 -1.37 21.79
N LEU A 172 -28.67 -1.99 20.81
CA LEU A 172 -27.85 -1.29 19.82
C LEU A 172 -28.63 -0.23 19.02
N ILE A 173 -29.89 -0.49 18.66
CA ILE A 173 -30.75 0.50 17.99
C ILE A 173 -31.08 1.67 18.92
N SER A 174 -31.35 1.40 20.20
CA SER A 174 -31.58 2.43 21.20
C SER A 174 -30.35 3.33 21.36
N ASP A 175 -29.16 2.75 21.39
CA ASP A 175 -27.90 3.49 21.49
C ASP A 175 -27.66 4.35 20.24
N LEU A 176 -27.94 3.83 19.05
CA LEU A 176 -27.85 4.58 17.79
C LEU A 176 -28.89 5.71 17.69
N HIS A 177 -30.09 5.55 18.25
CA HIS A 177 -31.07 6.63 18.33
C HIS A 177 -30.61 7.72 19.30
N SER A 178 -30.04 7.35 20.45
CA SER A 178 -29.42 8.30 21.38
C SER A 178 -28.27 9.08 20.71
N GLU A 179 -27.46 8.42 19.87
CA GLU A 179 -26.41 9.07 19.07
C GLU A 179 -27.01 10.05 18.03
N ILE A 180 -28.14 9.72 17.40
CA ILE A 180 -28.87 10.64 16.50
C ILE A 180 -29.40 11.85 17.27
N ASP A 181 -30.00 11.64 18.43
CA ASP A 181 -30.57 12.72 19.24
C ASP A 181 -29.48 13.65 19.76
N ASN A 182 -28.32 13.10 20.14
CA ASN A 182 -27.13 13.89 20.48
C ASN A 182 -26.66 14.73 19.29
N LEU A 183 -26.51 14.13 18.10
CA LEU A 183 -26.12 14.84 16.88
C LEU A 183 -27.13 15.92 16.46
N HIS A 184 -28.43 15.70 16.67
CA HIS A 184 -29.48 16.69 16.44
C HIS A 184 -29.44 17.82 17.48
N SER A 185 -29.16 17.50 18.76
CA SER A 185 -29.02 18.50 19.81
C SER A 185 -27.79 19.39 19.59
N GLU A 186 -26.69 18.83 19.10
CA GLU A 186 -25.51 19.57 18.64
C GLU A 186 -25.86 20.52 17.50
N LEU A 187 -26.68 20.06 16.54
CA LEU A 187 -27.19 20.84 15.40
C LEU A 187 -27.95 22.09 15.85
N ASN A 188 -28.85 21.94 16.83
CA ASN A 188 -29.64 23.04 17.38
C ASN A 188 -28.83 23.97 18.31
N SER A 189 -27.77 23.45 18.94
CA SER A 189 -26.88 24.25 19.79
C SER A 189 -25.89 25.12 18.98
N ASP A 190 -25.48 24.64 17.80
CA ASP A 190 -24.60 25.37 16.87
C ASP A 190 -25.36 26.50 16.14
N GLU A 191 -26.66 26.32 15.83
CA GLU A 191 -27.49 27.39 15.23
C GLU A 191 -27.77 28.55 16.21
N ASN A 192 -27.89 28.26 17.52
CA ASN A 192 -28.13 29.27 18.56
C ASN A 192 -26.87 29.98 19.08
N LYS A 193 -25.65 29.48 18.76
CA LYS A 193 -24.39 30.14 19.13
C LYS A 193 -23.94 31.25 18.17
N ASN A 194 -24.77 31.60 17.17
CA ASN A 194 -24.47 32.63 16.17
C ASN A 194 -24.96 34.06 16.50
N ILE A 195 -25.25 34.39 17.77
CA ILE A 195 -25.39 35.80 18.23
C ILE A 195 -24.39 36.10 19.36
N GLY A 196 -23.17 35.63 19.19
CA GLY A 196 -22.05 35.97 20.06
C GLY A 196 -20.79 36.07 19.23
N ILE A 197 -20.61 37.17 18.49
CA ILE A 197 -19.28 37.60 18.06
C ILE A 197 -18.57 38.06 19.34
N GLU A 198 -18.11 37.12 20.14
CA GLU A 198 -16.90 37.34 20.91
C GLU A 198 -15.77 37.18 19.92
N THR A 199 -15.23 38.32 19.52
CA THR A 199 -13.88 38.46 18.97
C THR A 199 -12.93 37.50 19.69
N ILE A 200 -12.59 36.39 19.04
CA ILE A 200 -11.41 35.58 19.40
C ILE A 200 -10.20 36.41 18.96
N THR A 201 -9.93 37.47 19.70
CA THR A 201 -8.65 38.14 19.73
C THR A 201 -7.66 37.24 20.46
N ASP A 202 -6.63 36.80 19.76
CA ASP A 202 -5.32 36.41 20.27
C ASP A 202 -5.25 35.45 21.49
N LYS A 203 -6.00 34.35 21.47
CA LYS A 203 -5.59 33.18 22.28
C LYS A 203 -4.47 32.45 21.54
N GLN A 204 -3.22 32.82 21.84
CA GLN A 204 -2.05 32.00 21.54
C GLN A 204 -2.31 30.58 22.06
N LEU A 205 -2.39 29.61 21.15
CA LEU A 205 -2.62 28.22 21.50
C LEU A 205 -1.35 27.69 22.19
N SER A 206 -1.37 27.63 23.53
CA SER A 206 -0.23 27.13 24.30
C SER A 206 -0.14 25.61 24.19
N VAL A 207 0.80 25.14 23.38
CA VAL A 207 1.08 23.70 23.11
C VAL A 207 1.85 23.06 24.26
N ARG A 208 2.32 23.87 25.21
CA ARG A 208 3.22 23.45 26.28
C ARG A 208 2.66 23.90 27.62
N LEU A 209 2.74 23.03 28.61
CA LEU A 209 2.43 23.34 29.99
C LEU A 209 3.58 24.20 30.56
N SER A 210 3.60 25.51 30.28
CA SER A 210 4.54 26.55 30.76
C SER A 210 6.06 26.26 30.64
N GLU A 211 6.80 27.13 29.96
CA GLU A 211 8.28 27.19 29.87
C GLU A 211 9.03 25.97 29.28
N LYS A 212 10.24 26.25 28.77
CA LYS A 212 11.13 25.26 28.15
C LYS A 212 11.58 24.22 29.17
N GLY A 213 11.29 22.95 28.90
CA GLY A 213 11.69 21.80 29.72
C GLY A 213 10.51 20.95 30.18
N LYS A 214 9.31 21.53 30.29
CA LYS A 214 8.09 20.80 30.67
C LYS A 214 7.47 20.02 29.49
N PRO A 215 6.69 18.95 29.77
CA PRO A 215 6.04 18.13 28.75
C PRO A 215 5.08 18.95 27.88
N TYR A 216 4.90 18.49 26.65
CA TYR A 216 3.85 19.02 25.76
C TYR A 216 2.47 18.63 26.27
N ASP A 217 1.48 19.46 25.93
CA ASP A 217 0.08 19.23 26.25
C ASP A 217 -0.39 17.84 25.79
N GLU A 218 -1.30 17.25 26.56
CA GLU A 218 -1.81 15.91 26.31
C GLU A 218 -2.53 15.81 24.95
N ASN A 219 -3.25 16.85 24.53
CA ASN A 219 -3.96 16.84 23.26
C ASN A 219 -2.97 16.83 22.08
N ILE A 220 -1.87 17.56 22.20
CA ILE A 220 -0.82 17.57 21.18
C ILE A 220 -0.11 16.22 21.14
N ARG A 221 0.15 15.60 22.29
CA ARG A 221 0.70 14.23 22.34
C ARG A 221 -0.23 13.22 21.68
N LYS A 222 -1.54 13.28 21.96
CA LYS A 222 -2.57 12.44 21.30
C LYS A 222 -2.57 12.60 19.79
N VAL A 223 -2.48 13.83 19.28
CA VAL A 223 -2.37 14.10 17.84
C VAL A 223 -1.12 13.46 17.25
N TYR A 224 0.02 13.57 17.92
CA TYR A 224 1.25 12.92 17.47
C TYR A 224 1.13 11.39 17.51
N TYR A 225 0.56 10.81 18.57
CA TYR A 225 0.31 9.37 18.63
C TYR A 225 -0.61 8.90 17.50
N GLU A 226 -1.63 9.67 17.13
CA GLU A 226 -2.51 9.30 16.01
C GLU A 226 -1.85 9.42 14.63
N PHE A 227 -0.93 10.35 14.45
CA PHE A 227 -0.14 10.36 13.23
C PHE A 227 0.84 9.18 13.16
N LEU A 228 1.44 8.81 14.31
CA LEU A 228 2.33 7.67 14.41
C LEU A 228 1.60 6.35 14.16
N SER A 229 0.40 6.16 14.74
CA SER A 229 -0.44 4.96 14.53
C SER A 229 -0.84 4.78 13.06
N ARG A 230 -0.90 5.88 12.29
CA ARG A 230 -1.19 5.91 10.85
C ARG A 230 0.05 5.87 9.96
N ASN A 231 1.21 5.52 10.51
CA ASN A 231 2.48 5.40 9.78
C ASN A 231 2.94 6.69 9.08
N ILE A 232 2.60 7.86 9.63
CA ILE A 232 3.15 9.13 9.14
C ILE A 232 4.57 9.30 9.67
N GLY A 233 5.53 9.46 8.75
CA GLY A 233 6.94 9.64 9.11
C GLY A 233 7.16 10.85 10.03
N LEU A 234 8.03 10.71 11.03
CA LEU A 234 8.30 11.70 12.09
C LEU A 234 8.57 13.11 11.53
N GLN A 235 9.33 13.19 10.44
CA GLN A 235 9.69 14.44 9.77
C GLN A 235 8.50 15.16 9.11
N HIS A 236 7.38 14.47 8.89
CA HIS A 236 6.21 15.00 8.20
C HIS A 236 5.11 15.47 9.16
N ILE A 237 5.09 14.97 10.40
CA ILE A 237 4.03 15.28 11.37
C ILE A 237 3.93 16.79 11.64
N GLN A 238 5.04 17.42 12.00
CA GLN A 238 5.06 18.87 12.29
C GLN A 238 4.67 19.72 11.06
N PRO A 239 5.23 19.51 9.85
CA PRO A 239 4.77 20.21 8.65
C PRO A 239 3.28 20.05 8.35
N ILE A 240 2.72 18.85 8.54
CA ILE A 240 1.30 18.59 8.33
C ILE A 240 0.46 19.42 9.30
N ILE A 241 0.78 19.38 10.59
CA ILE A 241 0.06 20.15 11.62
C ILE A 241 0.12 21.65 11.30
N ARG A 242 1.30 22.18 10.98
CA ARG A 242 1.47 23.60 10.59
C ARG A 242 0.62 23.96 9.36
N THR A 243 0.57 23.09 8.36
CA THR A 243 -0.21 23.32 7.14
C THR A 243 -1.71 23.31 7.42
N VAL A 244 -2.18 22.41 8.28
CA VAL A 244 -3.60 22.36 8.66
C VAL A 244 -4.00 23.59 9.47
N LEU A 245 -3.17 24.01 10.42
CA LEU A 245 -3.42 25.20 11.24
C LEU A 245 -3.36 26.51 10.43
N SER A 246 -2.45 26.60 9.46
CA SER A 246 -2.37 27.79 8.60
C SER A 246 -3.58 27.95 7.69
N LEU A 247 -4.27 26.85 7.31
CA LEU A 247 -5.53 26.91 6.55
C LEU A 247 -6.67 27.52 7.36
N VAL A 248 -6.58 27.52 8.69
CA VAL A 248 -7.56 28.12 9.60
C VAL A 248 -7.04 29.40 10.27
N ASN A 249 -5.99 30.01 9.70
CA ASN A 249 -5.34 31.23 10.21
C ASN A 249 -4.84 31.14 11.66
N TYR A 250 -4.48 29.93 12.11
CA TYR A 250 -3.81 29.72 13.39
C TYR A 250 -2.30 29.58 13.18
N GLU A 251 -1.53 30.45 13.81
CA GLU A 251 -0.08 30.33 13.89
C GLU A 251 0.32 29.72 15.23
N ILE A 252 1.22 28.73 15.17
CA ILE A 252 1.71 28.03 16.34
C ILE A 252 3.23 28.10 16.35
N ASN A 253 3.82 28.63 17.42
CA ASN A 253 5.26 28.87 17.46
C ASN A 253 6.01 27.57 17.76
N GLU A 254 5.61 26.86 18.82
CA GLU A 254 6.27 25.64 19.28
C GLU A 254 5.43 24.39 18.99
N LEU A 255 6.03 23.40 18.33
CA LEU A 255 5.49 22.06 18.15
C LEU A 255 6.58 21.05 18.49
N PRO A 256 6.23 19.83 18.92
CA PRO A 256 7.20 18.77 19.15
C PRO A 256 8.11 18.58 17.94
N SER A 257 9.42 18.70 18.19
CA SER A 257 10.46 18.41 17.20
C SER A 257 10.43 16.95 16.78
N VAL A 258 11.12 16.61 15.69
CA VAL A 258 11.35 15.21 15.27
C VAL A 258 11.95 14.37 16.41
N SER A 259 12.90 14.94 17.17
CA SER A 259 13.49 14.25 18.33
C SER A 259 12.48 14.03 19.47
N THR A 260 11.57 14.96 19.69
CA THR A 260 10.50 14.80 20.69
C THR A 260 9.48 13.76 20.23
N ALA A 261 9.07 13.81 18.95
CA ALA A 261 8.19 12.81 18.35
C ALA A 261 8.81 11.41 18.40
N SER A 262 10.13 11.29 18.23
CA SER A 262 10.86 10.04 18.42
C SER A 262 10.73 9.51 19.85
N LYS A 263 10.82 10.37 20.87
CA LYS A 263 10.57 9.96 22.27
C LYS A 263 9.13 9.48 22.46
N MET A 264 8.15 10.18 21.87
CA MET A 264 6.75 9.75 21.90
C MET A 264 6.54 8.38 21.24
N MET A 265 7.27 8.09 20.16
CA MET A 265 7.27 6.76 19.54
C MET A 265 7.86 5.68 20.46
N HIS A 266 8.90 6.01 21.25
CA HIS A 266 9.43 5.07 22.26
C HIS A 266 8.43 4.79 23.38
N GLU A 267 7.69 5.81 23.84
CA GLU A 267 6.62 5.64 24.83
C GLU A 267 5.53 4.69 24.30
N LEU A 268 5.07 4.89 23.06
CA LEU A 268 4.13 3.96 22.40
C LEU A 268 4.71 2.54 22.30
N GLY A 269 6.01 2.43 22.01
CA GLY A 269 6.72 1.16 22.03
C GLY A 269 6.60 0.46 23.38
N SER A 270 6.83 1.17 24.48
CA SER A 270 6.69 0.62 25.84
C SER A 270 5.26 0.14 26.12
N VAL A 271 4.25 0.95 25.79
CA VAL A 271 2.83 0.58 25.95
C VAL A 271 2.48 -0.65 25.12
N SER A 272 2.99 -0.73 23.88
CA SER A 272 2.74 -1.90 23.01
C SER A 272 3.32 -3.20 23.59
N ARG A 273 4.47 -3.13 24.28
CA ARG A 273 5.09 -4.31 24.89
C ARG A 273 4.29 -4.82 26.08
N HIS A 274 3.82 -3.92 26.95
CA HIS A 274 2.92 -4.30 28.05
C HIS A 274 1.63 -4.93 27.52
N HIS A 275 1.04 -4.37 26.45
CA HIS A 275 -0.12 -4.96 25.82
C HIS A 275 0.15 -6.38 25.29
N ILE A 276 1.28 -6.59 24.61
CA ILE A 276 1.67 -7.92 24.13
C ILE A 276 1.91 -8.88 25.31
N GLU A 277 2.55 -8.40 26.37
CA GLU A 277 2.79 -9.17 27.59
C GLU A 277 1.48 -9.66 28.21
N ASP A 278 0.48 -8.78 28.33
CA ASP A 278 -0.85 -9.10 28.85
C ASP A 278 -1.58 -10.13 27.97
N GLU A 279 -1.54 -9.95 26.64
CA GLU A 279 -2.14 -10.91 25.70
C GLU A 279 -1.45 -12.28 25.80
N PHE A 280 -0.11 -12.32 25.89
CA PHE A 280 0.64 -13.57 26.03
C PHE A 280 0.42 -14.24 27.38
N LYS A 281 0.26 -13.49 28.47
CA LYS A 281 -0.05 -14.04 29.80
C LYS A 281 -1.40 -14.74 29.81
N ASN A 282 -2.39 -14.20 29.11
CA ASN A 282 -3.75 -14.73 29.06
C ASN A 282 -3.95 -15.89 28.08
N ASP A 283 -3.05 -16.05 27.10
CA ASP A 283 -3.10 -17.16 26.14
C ASP A 283 -2.25 -18.36 26.60
N LYS A 284 -2.65 -19.55 26.15
CA LYS A 284 -1.97 -20.83 26.42
C LYS A 284 -1.43 -21.49 25.16
N ASN A 285 -1.94 -21.15 23.99
CA ASN A 285 -1.68 -21.82 22.72
C ASN A 285 -1.24 -20.81 21.66
N LEU A 286 -0.06 -20.23 21.87
CA LEU A 286 0.48 -19.25 20.94
C LEU A 286 1.02 -19.92 19.68
N THR A 287 0.74 -19.32 18.52
CA THR A 287 1.38 -19.69 17.26
C THR A 287 2.41 -18.63 16.90
N MET A 288 3.69 -18.98 16.93
CA MET A 288 4.76 -18.05 16.59
C MET A 288 5.00 -18.03 15.08
N HIS A 289 4.99 -16.83 14.52
CA HIS A 289 5.31 -16.54 13.13
C HIS A 289 6.70 -15.93 13.06
N ARG A 290 7.50 -16.38 12.09
CA ARG A 290 8.79 -15.77 11.77
C ARG A 290 8.89 -15.49 10.29
N ASP A 291 9.42 -14.32 9.97
CA ASP A 291 9.71 -13.92 8.60
C ASP A 291 11.02 -13.14 8.55
N ALA A 292 11.78 -13.33 7.47
CA ALA A 292 13.05 -12.67 7.26
C ALA A 292 13.15 -12.16 5.83
N THR A 293 13.60 -10.93 5.67
CA THR A 293 13.75 -10.32 4.35
C THR A 293 15.01 -9.50 4.24
N THR A 294 15.70 -9.60 3.10
CA THR A 294 16.86 -8.76 2.79
C THR A 294 16.46 -7.67 1.82
N LYS A 295 16.64 -6.41 2.22
CA LYS A 295 16.33 -5.26 1.38
C LYS A 295 17.43 -4.22 1.46
N LYS A 296 17.99 -3.86 0.29
CA LYS A 296 19.07 -2.85 0.16
C LYS A 296 20.28 -3.15 1.06
N GLY A 297 20.69 -4.42 1.12
CA GLY A 297 21.82 -4.87 1.94
C GLY A 297 21.53 -4.99 3.44
N ARG A 298 20.32 -4.67 3.89
CA ARG A 298 19.89 -4.83 5.28
C ARG A 298 19.04 -6.07 5.42
N HIS A 299 19.38 -6.94 6.36
CA HIS A 299 18.62 -8.15 6.65
C HIS A 299 17.72 -7.90 7.86
N ILE A 300 16.41 -8.00 7.66
CA ILE A 300 15.39 -7.67 8.64
C ILE A 300 14.67 -8.96 9.01
N TYR A 301 14.60 -9.23 10.30
CA TYR A 301 13.98 -10.39 10.90
C TYR A 301 12.81 -9.94 11.79
N GLY A 302 11.65 -10.58 11.62
CA GLY A 302 10.43 -10.29 12.36
C GLY A 302 9.91 -11.51 13.09
N VAL A 303 9.46 -11.30 14.32
CA VAL A 303 8.77 -12.31 15.14
C VAL A 303 7.38 -11.77 15.47
N GLY A 304 6.36 -12.59 15.23
CA GLY A 304 4.98 -12.32 15.56
C GLY A 304 4.31 -13.52 16.18
N TYR A 305 3.11 -13.33 16.73
CA TYR A 305 2.33 -14.38 17.36
C TYR A 305 0.85 -14.26 16.99
N SER A 306 0.19 -15.39 16.79
CA SER A 306 -1.27 -15.47 16.80
C SER A 306 -1.76 -16.07 18.10
N THR A 307 -2.77 -15.41 18.67
CA THR A 307 -3.54 -15.88 19.83
C THR A 307 -4.63 -16.86 19.39
N GLU A 308 -5.19 -17.63 20.33
CA GLU A 308 -6.37 -18.48 20.11
C GLU A 308 -7.59 -17.67 19.64
N SER A 309 -7.71 -16.41 20.08
CA SER A 309 -8.76 -15.48 19.64
C SER A 309 -8.62 -14.99 18.19
N GLY A 310 -7.56 -15.40 17.48
CA GLY A 310 -7.29 -14.99 16.11
C GLY A 310 -6.58 -13.63 15.96
N LYS A 311 -6.27 -12.93 17.06
CA LYS A 311 -5.43 -11.72 17.00
C LYS A 311 -4.02 -12.08 16.53
N ILE A 312 -3.45 -11.20 15.71
CA ILE A 312 -2.06 -11.28 15.23
C ILE A 312 -1.28 -10.12 15.84
N LEU A 313 -0.25 -10.43 16.61
CA LEU A 313 0.57 -9.48 17.36
C LEU A 313 2.01 -9.53 16.84
N THR A 314 2.61 -8.38 16.58
CA THR A 314 4.04 -8.31 16.24
C THR A 314 4.85 -8.18 17.53
N ALA A 315 5.62 -9.21 17.89
CA ALA A 315 6.48 -9.19 19.07
C ALA A 315 7.68 -8.27 18.85
N GLY A 316 8.30 -8.32 17.67
CA GLY A 316 9.42 -7.46 17.36
C GLY A 316 9.95 -7.61 15.94
N ILE A 317 10.66 -6.57 15.49
CA ILE A 317 11.37 -6.54 14.23
C ILE A 317 12.79 -6.04 14.51
N ARG A 318 13.80 -6.72 13.98
CA ARG A 318 15.22 -6.43 14.17
C ARG A 318 15.96 -6.46 12.85
N GLU A 319 16.96 -5.61 12.72
CA GLU A 319 18.00 -5.82 11.71
C GLU A 319 19.02 -6.79 12.27
N VAL A 320 19.37 -7.80 11.49
CA VAL A 320 20.27 -8.89 11.88
C VAL A 320 21.49 -8.91 10.96
N SER A 321 22.60 -9.42 11.49
CA SER A 321 23.88 -9.42 10.77
C SER A 321 23.97 -10.47 9.66
N ASP A 322 23.27 -11.58 9.81
CA ASP A 322 23.21 -12.66 8.82
C ASP A 322 21.89 -13.45 8.91
N GLY A 323 21.67 -14.34 7.95
CA GLY A 323 20.49 -15.22 7.88
C GLY A 323 20.76 -16.63 8.41
N LYS A 324 21.50 -16.75 9.51
CA LYS A 324 21.77 -18.04 10.17
C LYS A 324 20.76 -18.34 11.26
N ALA A 325 20.55 -19.63 11.51
CA ALA A 325 19.55 -20.09 12.47
C ALA A 325 19.90 -19.66 13.90
N GLU A 326 21.19 -19.73 14.28
CA GLU A 326 21.69 -19.31 15.59
C GLU A 326 21.42 -17.82 15.84
N THR A 327 21.59 -16.99 14.80
CA THR A 327 21.27 -15.56 14.86
C THR A 327 19.78 -15.34 15.08
N TYR A 328 18.91 -16.08 14.40
CA TYR A 328 17.46 -15.98 14.57
C TYR A 328 16.98 -16.43 15.95
N VAL A 329 17.55 -17.53 16.48
CA VAL A 329 17.29 -18.00 17.85
C VAL A 329 17.65 -16.90 18.86
N LYS A 330 18.86 -16.37 18.75
CA LYS A 330 19.33 -15.28 19.63
C LYS A 330 18.40 -14.06 19.57
N ASN A 331 18.04 -13.61 18.37
CA ASN A 331 17.17 -12.44 18.20
C ASN A 331 15.74 -12.70 18.66
N THR A 332 15.24 -13.93 18.51
CA THR A 332 13.93 -14.32 19.06
C THR A 332 13.94 -14.15 20.57
N LYS A 333 14.97 -14.63 21.27
CA LYS A 333 15.10 -14.45 22.72
C LYS A 333 15.20 -13.00 23.13
N GLU A 334 16.02 -12.21 22.44
CA GLU A 334 16.15 -10.78 22.72
C GLU A 334 14.80 -10.06 22.55
N ILE A 335 14.03 -10.38 21.50
CA ILE A 335 12.68 -9.84 21.29
C ILE A 335 11.72 -10.24 22.42
N LEU A 336 11.78 -11.48 22.91
CA LEU A 336 10.92 -11.93 24.01
C LEU A 336 11.31 -11.29 25.34
N ASN A 337 12.62 -11.17 25.61
CA ASN A 337 13.13 -10.48 26.79
C ASN A 337 12.75 -9.00 26.80
N ASP A 338 12.69 -8.35 25.64
CA ASP A 338 12.20 -6.96 25.53
C ASP A 338 10.73 -6.81 25.96
N ILE A 339 9.92 -7.88 25.84
CA ILE A 339 8.51 -7.91 26.26
C ILE A 339 8.40 -8.20 27.76
N SER A 340 9.08 -9.24 28.25
CA SER A 340 9.14 -9.56 29.67
C SER A 340 10.43 -10.30 30.01
N GLU A 341 11.25 -9.73 30.90
CA GLU A 341 12.49 -10.37 31.37
C GLU A 341 12.23 -11.60 32.26
N SER A 342 11.01 -11.71 32.80
CA SER A 342 10.67 -12.70 33.84
C SER A 342 9.92 -13.92 33.32
N THR A 343 9.32 -13.83 32.13
CA THR A 343 8.40 -14.85 31.60
C THR A 343 8.95 -15.47 30.34
N ASN A 344 9.16 -16.78 30.34
CA ASN A 344 9.59 -17.52 29.15
C ASN A 344 8.40 -17.79 28.21
N PHE A 345 8.04 -16.82 27.37
CA PHE A 345 6.93 -16.97 26.43
C PHE A 345 7.14 -18.06 25.37
N LEU A 346 8.36 -18.58 25.22
CA LEU A 346 8.63 -19.72 24.35
C LEU A 346 7.85 -20.98 24.80
N GLU A 347 7.68 -21.17 26.12
CA GLU A 347 6.95 -22.31 26.71
C GLU A 347 5.46 -22.33 26.37
N LYS A 348 4.90 -21.17 26.02
CA LYS A 348 3.52 -21.04 25.58
C LYS A 348 3.33 -21.23 24.08
N THR A 349 4.42 -21.43 23.33
CA THR A 349 4.35 -21.65 21.90
C THR A 349 3.94 -23.08 21.62
N ALA A 350 2.71 -23.27 21.14
CA ALA A 350 2.21 -24.56 20.72
C ALA A 350 2.56 -24.86 19.25
N ASN A 351 2.72 -23.81 18.43
CA ASN A 351 2.90 -23.96 16.99
C ASN A 351 3.94 -22.96 16.42
N PHE A 352 4.70 -23.38 15.42
CA PHE A 352 5.47 -22.51 14.54
C PHE A 352 4.77 -22.37 13.18
N MET A 353 4.78 -21.17 12.61
CA MET A 353 4.39 -20.90 11.24
C MET A 353 5.50 -20.12 10.54
N THR A 354 6.26 -20.80 9.68
CA THR A 354 7.45 -20.21 9.04
C THR A 354 7.53 -20.54 7.55
N ASP A 355 8.53 -19.99 6.86
CA ASP A 355 8.84 -20.39 5.49
C ASP A 355 9.41 -21.83 5.42
N ARG A 356 9.81 -22.25 4.21
CA ARG A 356 10.40 -23.57 3.96
C ARG A 356 11.93 -23.53 3.85
N SER A 357 12.57 -22.44 4.27
CA SER A 357 14.02 -22.29 4.18
C SER A 357 14.72 -23.25 5.15
N ALA A 358 15.91 -23.73 4.76
CA ALA A 358 16.74 -24.56 5.63
C ALA A 358 17.09 -23.85 6.94
N THR A 359 17.26 -22.52 6.90
CA THR A 359 17.49 -21.68 8.07
C THR A 359 16.32 -21.72 9.04
N GLU A 360 15.08 -21.50 8.59
CA GLU A 360 13.91 -21.57 9.47
C GLU A 360 13.67 -22.98 9.99
N ILE A 361 13.85 -24.03 9.17
CA ILE A 361 13.78 -25.42 9.65
C ILE A 361 14.78 -25.66 10.79
N LYS A 362 16.02 -25.19 10.65
CA LYS A 362 17.04 -25.32 11.69
C LYS A 362 16.70 -24.45 12.92
N THR A 363 16.15 -23.26 12.71
CA THR A 363 15.71 -22.35 13.79
C THR A 363 14.59 -22.98 14.61
N ASN A 364 13.59 -23.59 13.97
CA ASN A 364 12.51 -24.33 14.65
C ASN A 364 13.09 -25.42 15.57
N ARG A 365 14.02 -26.23 15.06
CA ARG A 365 14.66 -27.31 15.83
C ARG A 365 15.41 -26.79 17.05
N LEU A 366 16.18 -25.71 16.88
CA LEU A 366 16.94 -25.11 17.98
C LEU A 366 16.02 -24.52 19.06
N LEU A 367 14.98 -23.79 18.66
CA LEU A 367 14.00 -23.24 19.61
C LEU A 367 13.19 -24.34 20.31
N ASN A 368 12.81 -25.40 19.61
CA ASN A 368 12.12 -26.54 20.22
C ASN A 368 13.02 -27.26 21.23
N ALA A 369 14.31 -27.44 20.91
CA ALA A 369 15.28 -28.02 21.83
C ALA A 369 15.46 -27.16 23.10
N GLU A 370 15.48 -25.83 22.96
CA GLU A 370 15.55 -24.92 24.10
C GLU A 370 14.28 -24.95 24.95
N ASN A 371 13.11 -24.99 24.31
CA ASN A 371 11.83 -25.11 25.01
C ASN A 371 11.77 -26.39 25.87
N ASN A 372 12.25 -27.50 25.31
CA ASN A 372 12.33 -28.79 26.00
C ASN A 372 13.43 -28.81 27.08
N ALA A 373 14.47 -27.99 26.96
CA ALA A 373 15.53 -27.87 27.97
C ALA A 373 15.10 -27.01 29.17
N THR A 374 14.18 -26.06 28.98
CA THR A 374 13.65 -25.20 30.06
C THR A 374 12.37 -25.74 30.70
N GLY A 375 11.62 -26.59 30.02
CA GLY A 375 10.35 -27.15 30.48
C GLY A 375 10.47 -28.30 31.49
N THR A 376 9.58 -28.30 32.49
CA THR A 376 9.39 -29.37 33.51
C THR A 376 8.50 -30.53 33.03
N CYS A 377 8.00 -30.48 31.79
CA CYS A 377 7.12 -31.50 31.20
C CYS A 377 7.75 -32.11 29.95
N MET A 378 7.81 -33.44 29.93
CA MET A 378 8.33 -34.23 28.81
C MET A 378 7.48 -34.02 27.55
N ASP A 379 8.15 -33.95 26.40
CA ASP A 379 7.60 -34.09 25.04
C ASP A 379 6.54 -33.07 24.56
N ASN A 380 6.74 -31.76 24.82
CA ASN A 380 6.01 -30.73 24.06
C ASN A 380 6.59 -30.57 22.65
N ASN A 381 6.28 -31.51 21.75
CA ASN A 381 6.54 -31.34 20.33
C ASN A 381 5.73 -30.16 19.78
N ILE A 382 6.38 -29.02 19.56
CA ILE A 382 5.77 -27.85 18.91
C ILE A 382 5.37 -28.24 17.48
N ASN A 383 4.12 -27.97 17.09
CA ASN A 383 3.68 -28.26 15.72
C ASN A 383 4.34 -27.30 14.74
N GLU A 384 4.85 -27.83 13.62
CA GLU A 384 5.48 -27.00 12.60
C GLU A 384 4.60 -26.87 11.35
N PHE A 385 4.06 -25.68 11.14
CA PHE A 385 3.34 -25.32 9.93
C PHE A 385 4.23 -24.50 8.99
N ARG A 386 3.97 -24.65 7.69
CA ARG A 386 4.72 -23.97 6.64
C ARG A 386 3.79 -23.06 5.85
N CYS A 387 4.28 -21.86 5.56
CA CYS A 387 3.53 -20.86 4.82
C CYS A 387 3.10 -21.41 3.43
N ALA A 388 1.79 -21.35 3.19
CA ALA A 388 1.14 -21.86 1.98
C ALA A 388 1.46 -21.05 0.71
N VAL A 389 2.04 -19.86 0.83
CA VAL A 389 2.39 -19.04 -0.35
C VAL A 389 3.71 -19.46 -0.99
N HIS A 390 4.64 -20.04 -0.20
CA HIS A 390 5.99 -20.38 -0.67
C HIS A 390 6.05 -21.39 -1.83
N PRO A 391 5.17 -22.42 -1.92
CA PRO A 391 5.13 -23.29 -3.09
C PRO A 391 4.95 -22.54 -4.41
N VAL A 392 4.07 -21.53 -4.46
CA VAL A 392 3.83 -20.72 -5.67
C VAL A 392 5.02 -19.82 -5.99
N LEU A 393 5.66 -19.25 -4.97
CA LEU A 393 6.90 -18.47 -5.15
C LEU A 393 7.99 -19.34 -5.79
N GLN A 394 8.28 -20.50 -5.21
CA GLN A 394 9.31 -21.41 -5.73
C GLN A 394 8.98 -21.87 -7.15
N PHE A 395 7.70 -22.14 -7.42
CA PHE A 395 7.26 -22.50 -8.76
C PHE A 395 7.48 -21.37 -9.77
N ALA A 396 7.14 -20.12 -9.41
CA ALA A 396 7.40 -18.95 -10.23
C ALA A 396 8.89 -18.76 -10.54
N ASP A 397 9.77 -18.95 -9.55
CA ASP A 397 11.23 -18.86 -9.73
C ASP A 397 11.77 -19.90 -10.71
N ILE A 398 11.26 -21.14 -10.65
CA ILE A 398 11.63 -22.19 -11.62
C ILE A 398 11.09 -21.86 -13.01
N CYS A 399 9.82 -21.45 -13.13
CA CYS A 399 9.26 -21.02 -14.41
C CYS A 399 10.09 -19.88 -15.03
N GLN A 400 10.51 -18.89 -14.24
CA GLN A 400 11.34 -17.80 -14.73
C GLN A 400 12.67 -18.30 -15.29
N LYS A 401 13.35 -19.23 -14.61
CA LYS A 401 14.61 -19.83 -15.10
C LYS A 401 14.40 -20.58 -16.42
N GLU A 402 13.34 -21.38 -16.52
CA GLU A 402 13.04 -22.13 -17.75
C GLU A 402 12.65 -21.21 -18.92
N ILE A 403 11.89 -20.15 -18.65
CA ILE A 403 11.57 -19.12 -19.65
C ILE A 403 12.85 -18.43 -20.15
N MET A 404 13.78 -18.07 -19.25
CA MET A 404 15.04 -17.45 -19.66
C MET A 404 15.87 -18.36 -20.59
N LYS A 405 15.92 -19.66 -20.30
CA LYS A 405 16.58 -20.65 -21.17
C LYS A 405 15.89 -20.70 -22.54
N PHE A 406 14.56 -20.82 -22.55
CA PHE A 406 13.78 -20.87 -23.79
C PHE A 406 13.93 -19.60 -24.63
N GLU A 407 13.82 -18.41 -24.02
CA GLU A 407 13.99 -17.11 -24.66
C GLU A 407 15.38 -16.93 -25.28
N SER A 408 16.40 -17.50 -24.66
CA SER A 408 17.77 -17.50 -25.17
C SER A 408 17.88 -18.35 -26.43
N ASN A 409 17.19 -19.51 -26.47
CA ASN A 409 17.20 -20.41 -27.62
C ASN A 409 16.46 -19.83 -28.83
N ILE A 410 15.36 -19.09 -28.63
CA ILE A 410 14.58 -18.51 -29.74
C ILE A 410 15.17 -17.19 -30.28
N GLY A 411 16.24 -16.68 -29.68
CA GLY A 411 16.95 -15.49 -30.16
C GLY A 411 16.13 -14.19 -30.12
N PHE A 412 15.13 -14.08 -29.23
CA PHE A 412 14.39 -12.82 -29.10
C PHE A 412 15.35 -11.73 -28.61
N CYS A 413 15.70 -10.76 -29.45
CA CYS A 413 16.63 -9.68 -29.09
C CYS A 413 15.85 -8.36 -29.09
N ALA A 414 15.61 -7.78 -27.91
CA ALA A 414 15.05 -6.43 -27.85
C ALA A 414 16.19 -5.42 -28.05
N ALA A 415 15.92 -4.32 -28.77
CA ALA A 415 16.94 -3.41 -29.31
C ALA A 415 17.77 -2.63 -28.26
N SER A 416 17.66 -2.97 -26.97
CA SER A 416 18.50 -2.42 -25.90
C SER A 416 18.74 -3.44 -24.78
N ASP A 417 18.97 -4.71 -25.15
CA ASP A 417 19.32 -5.75 -24.19
C ASP A 417 20.67 -5.41 -23.53
N SER A 418 20.63 -4.67 -22.42
CA SER A 418 21.75 -4.64 -21.48
C SER A 418 21.94 -6.07 -20.99
N LYS A 419 23.12 -6.65 -21.22
CA LYS A 419 23.49 -8.06 -20.99
C LYS A 419 23.35 -8.58 -19.54
N SER A 420 22.73 -7.84 -18.61
CA SER A 420 22.76 -8.12 -17.17
C SER A 420 21.39 -8.08 -16.49
N SER A 421 20.30 -8.38 -17.19
CA SER A 421 18.98 -8.54 -16.55
C SER A 421 18.91 -9.92 -15.89
N SER A 422 18.70 -9.97 -14.57
CA SER A 422 18.31 -11.20 -13.85
C SER A 422 16.94 -11.73 -14.26
N ASP A 423 16.18 -10.95 -15.01
CA ASP A 423 14.79 -11.22 -15.35
C ASP A 423 14.65 -11.69 -16.80
N SER A 424 13.68 -12.57 -17.04
CA SER A 424 13.25 -12.93 -18.39
C SER A 424 12.66 -11.73 -19.14
N LYS A 425 12.67 -11.82 -20.46
CA LYS A 425 12.12 -10.81 -21.36
C LYS A 425 10.59 -10.77 -21.25
N THR A 426 9.98 -11.93 -21.09
CA THR A 426 8.56 -12.07 -20.74
C THR A 426 8.26 -11.37 -19.42
N LEU A 427 9.03 -11.59 -18.35
CA LEU A 427 8.81 -10.91 -17.08
C LEU A 427 8.95 -9.38 -17.21
N THR A 428 9.89 -8.94 -18.05
CA THR A 428 10.05 -7.52 -18.38
C THR A 428 8.84 -6.96 -19.11
N LEU A 429 8.27 -7.70 -20.07
CA LEU A 429 7.00 -7.36 -20.72
C LEU A 429 5.87 -7.21 -19.69
N LEU A 430 5.65 -8.21 -18.84
CA LEU A 430 4.58 -8.19 -17.83
C LEU A 430 4.70 -6.99 -16.89
N ARG A 431 5.92 -6.68 -16.47
CA ARG A 431 6.22 -5.49 -15.66
C ARG A 431 5.91 -4.20 -16.39
N PHE A 432 6.23 -4.11 -17.69
CA PHE A 432 5.96 -2.92 -18.50
C PHE A 432 4.47 -2.74 -18.77
N VAL A 433 3.74 -3.81 -19.05
CA VAL A 433 2.28 -3.79 -19.18
C VAL A 433 1.63 -3.37 -17.85
N SER A 434 2.09 -3.90 -16.72
CA SER A 434 1.63 -3.43 -15.41
C SER A 434 1.89 -1.93 -15.19
N LYS A 435 3.11 -1.44 -15.50
CA LYS A 435 3.43 -0.01 -15.39
C LYS A 435 2.54 0.88 -16.25
N LEU A 436 2.08 0.39 -17.41
CA LEU A 436 1.13 1.12 -18.26
C LEU A 436 -0.13 1.50 -17.49
N PHE A 437 -0.63 0.62 -16.63
CA PHE A 437 -1.89 0.78 -15.90
C PHE A 437 -1.76 1.37 -14.48
N TYR A 438 -0.54 1.45 -13.89
CA TYR A 438 -0.37 1.79 -12.45
C TYR A 438 0.50 3.03 -12.12
N LYS A 439 0.65 4.00 -13.05
CA LYS A 439 1.32 5.31 -12.82
C LYS A 439 2.73 5.25 -12.19
N ASP A 440 3.51 4.20 -12.48
CA ASP A 440 4.85 4.00 -11.95
C ASP A 440 5.96 4.70 -12.76
N GLY A 441 5.71 5.96 -13.16
CA GLY A 441 6.71 6.89 -13.71
C GLY A 441 6.85 6.95 -15.23
N SER A 442 6.37 5.95 -15.99
CA SER A 442 6.44 5.95 -17.47
C SER A 442 5.19 5.44 -18.19
N GLY A 443 4.15 5.05 -17.44
CA GLY A 443 2.90 4.55 -18.00
C GLY A 443 1.88 5.64 -18.31
N ASP A 444 0.80 5.24 -18.96
CA ASP A 444 -0.33 6.08 -19.32
C ASP A 444 -1.66 5.47 -18.82
N PRO A 445 -1.85 5.41 -17.49
CA PRO A 445 -2.92 4.61 -16.89
C PRO A 445 -4.30 5.16 -17.22
N LEU A 446 -4.43 6.49 -17.37
CA LEU A 446 -5.70 7.13 -17.65
C LEU A 446 -6.15 6.85 -19.09
N TYR A 447 -5.31 7.16 -20.09
CA TYR A 447 -5.71 6.97 -21.48
C TYR A 447 -5.78 5.49 -21.87
N ALA A 448 -4.87 4.64 -21.36
CA ALA A 448 -4.97 3.20 -21.57
C ALA A 448 -6.28 2.64 -20.99
N SER A 449 -6.68 3.04 -19.78
CA SER A 449 -7.95 2.58 -19.18
C SER A 449 -9.17 3.10 -19.94
N ILE A 450 -9.15 4.35 -20.41
CA ILE A 450 -10.24 4.91 -21.24
C ILE A 450 -10.37 4.13 -22.54
N TYR A 451 -9.26 3.85 -23.22
CA TYR A 451 -9.27 3.07 -24.46
C TYR A 451 -9.80 1.65 -24.24
N MET A 452 -9.36 0.97 -23.19
CA MET A 452 -9.85 -0.38 -22.89
C MET A 452 -11.36 -0.39 -22.61
N LYS A 453 -11.86 0.63 -21.91
CA LYS A 453 -13.30 0.79 -21.67
C LYS A 453 -14.09 1.02 -22.97
N ASP A 454 -13.55 1.79 -23.92
CA ASP A 454 -14.12 1.95 -25.27
C ASP A 454 -14.20 0.62 -26.02
N LYS A 455 -13.24 -0.28 -25.81
CA LYS A 455 -13.26 -1.66 -26.34
C LYS A 455 -14.11 -2.64 -25.55
N GLY A 456 -14.93 -2.16 -24.60
CA GLY A 456 -15.84 -3.00 -23.81
C GLY A 456 -15.17 -3.72 -22.63
N ILE A 457 -13.89 -3.47 -22.37
CA ILE A 457 -13.15 -4.07 -21.27
C ILE A 457 -13.39 -3.23 -20.01
N LYS A 458 -14.29 -3.73 -19.15
CA LYS A 458 -14.74 -3.03 -17.93
C LYS A 458 -13.71 -3.06 -16.80
N SER A 459 -12.93 -4.13 -16.72
CA SER A 459 -11.90 -4.33 -15.70
C SER A 459 -10.60 -4.74 -16.38
N ILE A 460 -9.49 -4.12 -15.99
CA ILE A 460 -8.17 -4.45 -16.53
C ILE A 460 -7.63 -5.68 -15.79
N PRO A 461 -7.44 -6.84 -16.46
CA PRO A 461 -6.99 -8.08 -15.81
C PRO A 461 -5.47 -8.10 -15.58
N VAL A 462 -4.88 -6.99 -15.15
CA VAL A 462 -3.45 -6.87 -14.88
C VAL A 462 -3.27 -6.27 -13.50
N MET A 463 -2.49 -6.91 -12.64
CA MET A 463 -2.18 -6.43 -11.30
C MET A 463 -0.95 -5.52 -11.28
N ASN A 464 -0.87 -4.68 -10.25
CA ASN A 464 0.34 -3.91 -9.99
C ASN A 464 1.51 -4.84 -9.65
N PHE A 465 2.64 -4.66 -10.34
CA PHE A 465 3.85 -5.45 -10.13
C PHE A 465 4.53 -5.16 -8.77
N ARG A 466 4.21 -4.03 -8.13
CA ARG A 466 4.72 -3.70 -6.78
C ARG A 466 3.94 -4.42 -5.69
N GLY A 467 4.66 -5.10 -4.80
CA GLY A 467 4.13 -5.65 -3.55
C GLY A 467 3.59 -7.09 -3.62
N ASN A 468 3.26 -7.60 -4.81
CA ASN A 468 2.65 -8.92 -4.96
C ASN A 468 3.50 -9.82 -5.89
N ARG A 469 4.58 -10.42 -5.36
CA ARG A 469 5.65 -10.97 -6.23
C ARG A 469 5.34 -12.32 -6.87
N PHE A 470 4.45 -13.12 -6.28
CA PHE A 470 4.41 -14.56 -6.56
C PHE A 470 3.38 -14.93 -7.62
N ASN A 471 2.14 -14.43 -7.53
CA ASN A 471 1.11 -14.71 -8.54
C ASN A 471 1.14 -13.73 -9.73
N VAL A 472 1.84 -12.61 -9.59
CA VAL A 472 1.88 -11.57 -10.63
C VAL A 472 2.44 -12.10 -11.94
N LEU A 473 3.40 -13.04 -11.91
CA LEU A 473 3.91 -13.70 -13.11
C LEU A 473 2.76 -14.36 -13.89
N PHE A 474 1.98 -15.23 -13.25
CA PHE A 474 0.94 -16.02 -13.90
C PHE A 474 -0.29 -15.18 -14.24
N PHE A 475 -0.80 -14.39 -13.28
CA PHE A 475 -1.98 -13.57 -13.47
C PHE A 475 -1.76 -12.47 -14.52
N ASN A 476 -0.63 -11.75 -14.45
CA ASN A 476 -0.37 -10.72 -15.46
C ASN A 476 -0.04 -11.32 -16.82
N ALA A 477 0.47 -12.56 -16.90
CA ALA A 477 0.63 -13.24 -18.19
C ALA A 477 -0.71 -13.54 -18.84
N ALA A 478 -1.68 -14.07 -18.08
CA ALA A 478 -3.06 -14.26 -18.55
C ALA A 478 -3.67 -12.93 -19.04
N GLY A 479 -3.57 -11.89 -18.21
CA GLY A 479 -4.08 -10.56 -18.55
C GLY A 479 -3.40 -9.93 -19.77
N THR A 480 -2.07 -10.04 -19.86
CA THR A 480 -1.30 -9.50 -20.98
C THR A 480 -1.65 -10.22 -22.27
N PHE A 481 -1.81 -11.55 -22.24
CA PHE A 481 -2.25 -12.33 -23.38
C PHE A 481 -3.67 -11.93 -23.82
N TYR A 482 -4.62 -11.83 -22.88
CA TYR A 482 -5.99 -11.39 -23.16
C TYR A 482 -6.04 -9.99 -23.79
N LEU A 483 -5.21 -9.06 -23.30
CA LEU A 483 -5.16 -7.68 -23.78
C LEU A 483 -4.29 -7.48 -25.04
N ALA A 484 -3.60 -8.52 -25.54
CA ALA A 484 -2.53 -8.37 -26.52
C ALA A 484 -2.97 -7.60 -27.78
N SER A 485 -4.06 -8.01 -28.41
CA SER A 485 -4.59 -7.36 -29.62
C SER A 485 -5.00 -5.90 -29.37
N HIS A 486 -5.66 -5.63 -28.25
CA HIS A 486 -6.09 -4.28 -27.87
C HIS A 486 -4.90 -3.37 -27.57
N LEU A 487 -3.85 -3.88 -26.91
CA LEU A 487 -2.63 -3.14 -26.62
C LEU A 487 -1.84 -2.84 -27.89
N VAL A 488 -1.74 -3.79 -28.82
CA VAL A 488 -1.11 -3.54 -30.14
C VAL A 488 -1.85 -2.42 -30.87
N GLN A 489 -3.17 -2.51 -30.98
CA GLN A 489 -4.00 -1.46 -31.60
C GLN A 489 -3.87 -0.12 -30.88
N TYR A 490 -3.83 -0.11 -29.55
CA TYR A 490 -3.65 1.12 -28.76
C TYR A 490 -2.35 1.84 -29.12
N PHE A 491 -1.24 1.11 -29.23
CA PHE A 491 0.05 1.71 -29.55
C PHE A 491 0.20 2.08 -31.04
N GLU A 492 -0.40 1.31 -31.94
CA GLU A 492 -0.38 1.62 -33.38
C GLU A 492 -1.25 2.83 -33.74
N ASN A 493 -2.38 3.00 -33.05
CA ASN A 493 -3.29 4.13 -33.26
C ASN A 493 -2.90 5.39 -32.46
N SER A 494 -1.91 5.29 -31.57
CA SER A 494 -1.42 6.44 -30.81
C SER A 494 -0.70 7.43 -31.73
N LYS A 495 -1.26 8.64 -31.86
CA LYS A 495 -0.64 9.77 -32.58
C LYS A 495 0.63 10.32 -31.88
N SER A 496 0.95 9.83 -30.70
CA SER A 496 2.12 10.27 -29.91
C SER A 496 3.35 9.38 -30.16
N THR A 497 4.54 9.97 -30.05
CA THR A 497 5.81 9.22 -30.14
C THR A 497 5.93 8.22 -29.00
N LEU A 498 6.03 6.93 -29.33
CA LEU A 498 6.19 5.86 -28.36
C LEU A 498 7.54 5.96 -27.63
N ASN A 499 7.48 5.93 -26.30
CA ASN A 499 8.67 5.84 -25.46
C ASN A 499 9.31 4.43 -25.52
N PHE A 500 10.45 4.25 -24.85
CA PHE A 500 11.15 2.96 -24.83
C PHE A 500 10.25 1.80 -24.33
N THR A 501 9.56 1.98 -23.22
CA THR A 501 8.66 0.99 -22.62
C THR A 501 7.54 0.60 -23.59
N HIS A 502 6.90 1.56 -24.23
CA HIS A 502 5.81 1.31 -25.19
C HIS A 502 6.31 0.55 -26.43
N ARG A 503 7.49 0.90 -26.96
CA ARG A 503 8.10 0.18 -28.09
C ARG A 503 8.44 -1.26 -27.71
N TYR A 504 8.92 -1.49 -26.49
CA TYR A 504 9.19 -2.85 -26.00
C TYR A 504 7.90 -3.66 -25.92
N ILE A 505 6.84 -3.11 -25.31
CA ILE A 505 5.54 -3.79 -25.23
C ILE A 505 5.04 -4.15 -26.62
N LEU A 506 5.00 -3.17 -27.54
CA LEU A 506 4.52 -3.40 -28.91
C LEU A 506 5.33 -4.48 -29.65
N LYS A 507 6.67 -4.46 -29.53
CA LYS A 507 7.53 -5.48 -30.17
C LYS A 507 7.28 -6.87 -29.59
N ALA A 508 7.19 -6.98 -28.27
CA ALA A 508 7.03 -8.26 -27.60
C ALA A 508 5.63 -8.86 -27.82
N LEU A 509 4.57 -8.03 -27.84
CA LEU A 509 3.21 -8.47 -28.15
C LEU A 509 3.00 -8.87 -29.61
N LYS A 510 3.89 -8.46 -30.52
CA LYS A 510 3.89 -8.91 -31.92
C LYS A 510 4.70 -10.18 -32.16
N ASP A 511 5.39 -10.69 -31.15
CA ASP A 511 6.14 -11.94 -31.26
C ASP A 511 5.30 -13.11 -30.75
N ASP A 512 4.85 -13.96 -31.66
CA ASP A 512 3.99 -15.11 -31.35
C ASP A 512 4.61 -16.06 -30.32
N ARG A 513 5.94 -16.12 -30.24
CA ARG A 513 6.64 -16.98 -29.28
C ARG A 513 6.55 -16.42 -27.87
N ILE A 514 6.67 -15.10 -27.70
CA ILE A 514 6.47 -14.44 -26.41
C ILE A 514 4.99 -14.51 -25.99
N LEU A 515 4.06 -14.33 -26.94
CA LEU A 515 2.64 -14.53 -26.68
C LEU A 515 2.33 -15.98 -26.28
N ALA A 516 2.97 -16.97 -26.90
CA ALA A 516 2.81 -18.38 -26.51
C ALA A 516 3.29 -18.63 -25.07
N ILE A 517 4.39 -18.02 -24.64
CA ILE A 517 4.83 -18.09 -23.23
C ILE A 517 3.79 -17.44 -22.32
N CYS A 518 3.28 -16.25 -22.67
CA CYS A 518 2.24 -15.58 -21.88
C CYS A 518 0.97 -16.42 -21.78
N ARG A 519 0.57 -17.07 -22.89
CA ARG A 519 -0.57 -18.00 -22.93
C ARG A 519 -0.35 -19.21 -22.03
N ALA A 520 0.82 -19.85 -22.10
CA ALA A 520 1.14 -21.00 -21.27
C ALA A 520 1.11 -20.65 -19.77
N LEU A 521 1.73 -19.53 -19.39
CA LEU A 521 1.66 -19.01 -18.02
C LEU A 521 0.23 -18.65 -17.59
N GLY A 522 -0.58 -18.12 -18.51
CA GLY A 522 -1.99 -17.82 -18.25
C GLY A 522 -2.84 -19.08 -18.04
N ILE A 523 -2.58 -20.15 -18.78
CA ILE A 523 -3.21 -21.46 -18.57
C ILE A 523 -2.80 -21.99 -17.19
N ILE A 524 -1.52 -21.94 -16.83
CA ILE A 524 -1.03 -22.31 -15.50
C ILE A 524 -1.72 -21.46 -14.40
N SER A 525 -1.94 -20.18 -14.66
CA SER A 525 -2.67 -19.29 -13.74
C SER A 525 -4.05 -19.86 -13.44
N LYS A 526 -4.84 -20.13 -14.48
CA LYS A 526 -6.24 -20.53 -14.34
C LYS A 526 -6.43 -21.96 -13.85
N THR A 527 -5.51 -22.85 -14.18
CA THR A 527 -5.62 -24.27 -13.84
C THR A 527 -5.00 -24.61 -12.49
N ILE A 528 -3.91 -23.93 -12.11
CA ILE A 528 -3.10 -24.29 -10.93
C ILE A 528 -3.01 -23.15 -9.92
N THR A 529 -2.37 -22.02 -10.27
CA THR A 529 -1.92 -21.07 -9.23
C THR A 529 -3.05 -20.23 -8.65
N GLU A 530 -4.03 -19.81 -9.46
CA GLU A 530 -5.19 -19.06 -8.98
C GLU A 530 -6.13 -19.93 -8.14
N PRO A 531 -6.55 -21.14 -8.57
CA PRO A 531 -7.32 -22.03 -7.71
C PRO A 531 -6.60 -22.36 -6.39
N TYR A 532 -5.29 -22.61 -6.45
CA TYR A 532 -4.48 -22.86 -5.27
C TYR A 532 -4.47 -21.67 -4.31
N LEU A 533 -4.19 -20.46 -4.81
CA LEU A 533 -4.12 -19.26 -3.99
C LEU A 533 -5.46 -18.87 -3.39
N ASN A 534 -6.55 -19.11 -4.10
CA ASN A 534 -7.90 -18.90 -3.59
C ASN A 534 -8.16 -19.78 -2.36
N ARG A 535 -7.71 -21.05 -2.35
CA ARG A 535 -7.78 -21.92 -1.16
C ARG A 535 -6.82 -21.50 -0.06
N ALA A 536 -5.58 -21.15 -0.42
CA ALA A 536 -4.55 -20.76 0.52
C ALA A 536 -4.80 -19.40 1.19
N SER A 537 -5.64 -18.54 0.59
CA SER A 537 -6.00 -17.22 1.11
C SER A 537 -7.42 -17.15 1.68
N ASP A 538 -8.14 -18.27 1.70
CA ASP A 538 -9.50 -18.34 2.25
C ASP A 538 -9.44 -18.13 3.78
N GLU A 539 -10.19 -17.13 4.28
CA GLU A 539 -10.25 -16.78 5.70
C GLU A 539 -10.78 -17.94 6.58
N SER A 540 -11.50 -18.89 5.98
CA SER A 540 -12.00 -20.09 6.66
C SER A 540 -11.01 -21.27 6.65
N SER A 541 -9.94 -21.18 5.85
CA SER A 541 -8.92 -22.23 5.78
C SER A 541 -7.98 -22.17 6.99
N THR A 542 -7.78 -23.31 7.64
CA THR A 542 -6.76 -23.47 8.67
C THR A 542 -5.47 -24.00 8.04
N ALA A 543 -4.33 -23.84 8.74
CA ALA A 543 -3.08 -24.45 8.29
C ALA A 543 -3.20 -25.99 8.14
N ILE A 544 -4.05 -26.62 8.95
CA ILE A 544 -4.32 -28.07 8.92
C ILE A 544 -5.11 -28.46 7.67
N SER A 545 -6.11 -27.66 7.27
CA SER A 545 -6.92 -27.97 6.07
C SER A 545 -6.13 -27.94 4.76
N MET A 546 -4.94 -27.34 4.76
CA MET A 546 -4.05 -27.30 3.59
C MET A 546 -3.47 -28.67 3.20
N GLY A 547 -3.48 -29.67 4.08
CA GLY A 547 -2.98 -31.03 3.77
C GLY A 547 -3.64 -31.63 2.52
N ASN A 548 -4.97 -31.59 2.45
CA ASN A 548 -5.73 -32.09 1.30
C ASN A 548 -5.47 -31.28 0.03
N VAL A 549 -5.29 -29.97 0.18
CA VAL A 549 -4.93 -29.05 -0.92
C VAL A 549 -3.57 -29.44 -1.51
N TYR A 550 -2.57 -29.74 -0.68
CA TYR A 550 -1.25 -30.16 -1.14
C TYR A 550 -1.29 -31.51 -1.86
N ASN A 551 -2.00 -32.51 -1.30
CA ASN A 551 -2.13 -33.82 -1.94
C ASN A 551 -2.76 -33.69 -3.33
N ARG A 552 -3.87 -32.96 -3.43
CA ARG A 552 -4.53 -32.71 -4.71
C ARG A 552 -3.63 -31.97 -5.70
N LEU A 553 -2.88 -30.98 -5.24
CA LEU A 553 -1.90 -30.27 -6.07
C LEU A 553 -0.83 -31.23 -6.61
N ILE A 554 -0.29 -32.11 -5.77
CA ILE A 554 0.71 -33.10 -6.19
C ILE A 554 0.12 -34.04 -7.26
N ASP A 555 -1.08 -34.57 -7.04
CA ASP A 555 -1.74 -35.49 -7.97
C ASP A 555 -1.94 -34.83 -9.35
N VAL A 556 -2.47 -33.60 -9.35
CA VAL A 556 -2.72 -32.83 -10.58
C VAL A 556 -1.41 -32.52 -11.30
N LEU A 557 -0.37 -32.09 -10.57
CA LEU A 557 0.93 -31.80 -11.17
C LEU A 557 1.59 -33.04 -11.77
N LYS A 558 1.46 -34.22 -11.14
CA LYS A 558 1.93 -35.50 -11.72
C LYS A 558 1.21 -35.84 -13.02
N CYS A 559 -0.12 -35.69 -13.06
CA CYS A 559 -0.87 -35.89 -14.30
C CYS A 559 -0.44 -34.91 -15.40
N CYS A 560 -0.18 -33.65 -15.05
CA CYS A 560 0.34 -32.65 -16.00
C CYS A 560 1.77 -32.98 -16.47
N GLU A 561 2.61 -33.54 -15.61
CA GLU A 561 3.97 -33.97 -15.96
C GLU A 561 3.95 -35.14 -16.94
N GLU A 562 3.09 -36.13 -16.69
CA GLU A 562 2.90 -37.29 -17.58
C GLU A 562 2.25 -36.89 -18.92
N ASN A 563 1.28 -35.97 -18.88
CA ASN A 563 0.58 -35.51 -20.06
C ASN A 563 0.26 -34.00 -20.02
N PRO A 564 1.17 -33.14 -20.50
CA PRO A 564 0.97 -31.70 -20.52
C PRO A 564 -0.22 -31.23 -21.38
N TYR A 565 -0.69 -32.05 -22.32
CA TYR A 565 -1.84 -31.71 -23.17
C TYR A 565 -3.14 -31.57 -22.37
N LEU A 566 -3.24 -32.19 -21.20
CA LEU A 566 -4.39 -32.04 -20.30
C LEU A 566 -4.62 -30.57 -19.91
N MET A 567 -3.55 -29.81 -19.67
CA MET A 567 -3.64 -28.38 -19.38
C MET A 567 -4.08 -27.57 -20.61
N LEU A 568 -3.64 -27.95 -21.81
CA LEU A 568 -3.94 -27.23 -23.04
C LEU A 568 -5.38 -27.39 -23.49
N LYS A 569 -5.99 -28.56 -23.22
CA LYS A 569 -7.40 -28.84 -23.53
C LYS A 569 -8.38 -28.36 -22.47
N ASN A 570 -7.88 -27.85 -21.34
CA ASN A 570 -8.68 -27.53 -20.16
C ASN A 570 -9.42 -28.77 -19.59
N ASP A 571 -8.82 -29.95 -19.77
CA ASP A 571 -9.34 -31.25 -19.28
C ASP A 571 -8.88 -31.54 -17.84
N ILE A 572 -8.27 -30.54 -17.18
CA ILE A 572 -7.78 -30.66 -15.81
C ILE A 572 -8.19 -29.44 -14.99
N SER A 573 -8.73 -29.71 -13.81
CA SER A 573 -8.99 -28.70 -12.79
C SER A 573 -8.34 -29.11 -11.47
N LEU A 574 -7.68 -28.15 -10.83
CA LEU A 574 -7.12 -28.38 -9.50
C LEU A 574 -8.22 -28.72 -8.50
N PHE A 575 -9.36 -28.02 -8.55
CA PHE A 575 -10.53 -28.29 -7.71
C PHE A 575 -11.82 -28.24 -8.53
N SER A 576 -12.70 -29.24 -8.34
CA SER A 576 -13.93 -29.41 -9.12
C SER A 576 -14.98 -28.32 -8.92
N ASP A 577 -14.87 -27.54 -7.84
CA ASP A 577 -15.77 -26.44 -7.49
C ASP A 577 -15.27 -25.07 -7.95
N HIS A 578 -14.11 -25.00 -8.63
CA HIS A 578 -13.65 -23.75 -9.24
C HIS A 578 -14.23 -23.59 -10.65
N PRO A 579 -15.07 -22.58 -10.91
CA PRO A 579 -15.62 -22.37 -12.24
C PRO A 579 -14.49 -22.07 -13.24
N HIS A 580 -14.44 -22.82 -14.34
CA HIS A 580 -13.58 -22.49 -15.48
C HIS A 580 -14.02 -21.13 -16.04
N SER A 581 -13.29 -20.05 -15.72
CA SER A 581 -13.57 -18.69 -16.19
C SER A 581 -12.89 -18.38 -17.51
#